data_AF-A0A424QXK1-F1
#
_entry.id   AF-A0A424QXK1-F1
#
_cell.length_a   1.000
_cell.length_b   1.000
_cell.length_c   1.000
_cell.angle_alpha   90.00
_cell.angle_beta   90.00
_cell.angle_gamma   90.00
#
_symmetry.space_group_name_H-M   'P 1'
#
loop_
_entity.id
_entity.type
_entity.pdbx_description
1 polymer ?
#
loop_
_entity_poly.entity_id
_entity_poly.type
_entity_poly.pdbx_seq_one_letter_code
_entity_poly.pdbx_strand_id
1 'polypeptide(L)'
;MNPSPIIAGTMKWGVWGANFNTNQFARAIEAALAAGVTTFDHADIYGGYTTESEFGAGFEASGLEREAVQFISKCGIKYPSEGSALAVKHYDYSESHIRQAVENSLRNLRTAYIDV
;
A
#
# COMPACT_ATOMS: atom_id res chain seq x y z
N MET A 1 -12.34 11.25 -7.90
CA MET A 1 -11.31 12.10 -8.55
C MET A 1 -10.65 11.31 -9.68
N ASN A 2 -10.05 11.97 -10.68
CA ASN A 2 -9.23 11.26 -11.68
C ASN A 2 -7.82 11.03 -11.13
N PRO A 3 -7.12 9.94 -11.54
CA PRO A 3 -5.73 9.72 -11.16
C PRO A 3 -4.83 10.88 -11.55
N SER A 4 -3.86 11.21 -10.70
CA SER A 4 -2.83 12.19 -11.04
C SER A 4 -1.97 11.67 -12.21
N PRO A 5 -1.53 12.54 -13.14
CA PRO A 5 -0.70 12.12 -14.28
C PRO A 5 0.61 11.43 -13.88
N ILE A 6 1.12 11.75 -12.68
CA ILE A 6 2.23 11.06 -12.03
C ILE A 6 1.67 10.26 -10.85
N ILE A 7 2.07 9.01 -10.71
CA ILE A 7 1.66 8.10 -9.62
C ILE A 7 2.87 7.83 -8.73
N ALA A 8 2.69 7.92 -7.41
CA ALA A 8 3.73 7.59 -6.45
C ALA A 8 3.82 6.08 -6.22
N GLY A 9 4.88 5.45 -6.71
CA GLY A 9 5.21 4.06 -6.40
C GLY A 9 5.73 3.89 -4.97
N THR A 10 5.03 3.12 -4.14
CA THR A 10 5.35 3.01 -2.71
C THR A 10 6.22 1.80 -2.33
N MET A 11 6.56 0.92 -3.28
CA MET A 11 7.31 -0.34 -3.06
C MET A 11 8.59 -0.15 -2.21
N LYS A 12 9.30 0.96 -2.41
CA LYS A 12 10.58 1.25 -1.74
C LYS A 12 10.45 2.18 -0.54
N TRP A 13 9.25 2.52 -0.10
CA TRP A 13 9.08 3.41 1.06
C TRP A 13 9.30 2.66 2.38
N GLY A 14 8.92 1.39 2.44
CA GLY A 14 9.13 0.51 3.60
C GLY A 14 10.47 -0.22 3.61
N VAL A 15 10.50 -1.38 4.27
CA VAL A 15 11.72 -2.20 4.55
C VAL A 15 12.54 -2.61 3.32
N TRP A 16 11.95 -2.61 2.13
CA TRP A 16 12.67 -2.89 0.89
C TRP A 16 13.49 -1.70 0.35
N GLY A 17 13.42 -0.53 0.97
CA GLY A 17 14.14 0.66 0.54
C GLY A 17 14.38 1.65 1.68
N ALA A 18 13.67 2.79 1.65
CA ALA A 18 13.89 3.92 2.54
C ALA A 18 13.56 3.63 4.01
N ASN A 19 12.78 2.58 4.28
CA ASN A 19 12.41 2.12 5.62
C ASN A 19 11.87 3.25 6.50
N PHE A 20 10.93 4.02 5.96
CA PHE A 20 10.32 5.14 6.64
C PHE A 20 9.62 4.70 7.93
N ASN A 21 9.76 5.50 8.99
CA ASN A 21 8.83 5.46 10.11
C ASN A 21 7.51 6.17 9.78
N THR A 22 6.51 6.04 10.64
CA THR A 22 5.16 6.62 10.46
C THR A 22 5.20 8.12 10.10
N ASN A 23 6.01 8.92 10.80
CA ASN A 23 6.10 10.36 10.55
C ASN A 23 6.83 10.70 9.25
N GLN A 24 7.69 9.81 8.74
CA GLN A 24 8.30 9.98 7.42
C GLN A 24 7.32 9.61 6.31
N PHE A 25 6.50 8.56 6.50
CA PHE A 25 5.38 8.27 5.60
C PHE A 25 4.41 9.45 5.51
N ALA A 26 3.93 9.97 6.63
CA ALA A 26 3.02 11.13 6.68
C ALA A 26 3.57 12.32 5.87
N ARG A 27 4.82 12.72 6.17
CA ARG A 27 5.49 13.82 5.45
C ARG A 27 5.69 13.55 3.95
N ALA A 28 5.97 12.30 3.56
CA ALA A 28 6.12 11.94 2.15
C ALA A 28 4.78 12.01 1.40
N ILE A 29 3.68 11.60 2.05
CA ILE A 29 2.32 11.72 1.51
C ILE A 29 1.97 13.20 1.35
N GLU A 30 2.13 14.01 2.39
CA GLU A 30 1.86 15.46 2.35
C GLU A 30 2.67 16.16 1.25
N ALA A 31 3.96 15.82 1.13
CA ALA A 31 4.82 16.38 0.09
C ALA A 31 4.38 15.96 -1.32
N ALA A 32 3.91 14.72 -1.51
CA ALA A 32 3.36 14.26 -2.77
C ALA A 32 2.10 15.06 -3.15
N LEU A 33 1.16 15.25 -2.21
CA LEU A 33 -0.05 16.05 -2.45
C LEU A 33 0.28 17.51 -2.76
N ALA A 34 1.23 18.12 -2.03
CA ALA A 34 1.70 19.47 -2.29
C ALA A 34 2.31 19.62 -3.70
N ALA A 35 2.87 18.55 -4.26
CA ALA A 35 3.37 18.48 -5.63
C ALA A 35 2.30 18.09 -6.68
N GLY A 36 1.04 17.91 -6.27
CA GLY A 36 -0.06 17.50 -7.15
C GLY A 36 -0.10 16.00 -7.47
N VAL A 37 0.65 15.17 -6.73
CA VAL A 37 0.63 13.72 -6.83
C VAL A 37 -0.36 13.17 -5.80
N THR A 38 -1.52 12.72 -6.28
CA THR A 38 -2.65 12.28 -5.43
C THR A 38 -2.94 10.79 -5.53
N THR A 39 -2.27 10.08 -6.44
CA THR A 39 -2.45 8.63 -6.63
C THR A 39 -1.23 7.86 -6.13
N PHE A 40 -1.45 6.84 -5.32
CA PHE A 40 -0.42 5.99 -4.71
C PHE A 40 -0.59 4.54 -5.14
N ASP A 41 0.52 3.94 -5.59
CA ASP A 41 0.59 2.57 -6.06
C ASP A 41 1.11 1.64 -4.96
N HIS A 42 0.30 0.64 -4.62
CA HIS A 42 0.57 -0.41 -3.65
C HIS A 42 0.50 -1.80 -4.29
N ALA A 43 0.93 -2.79 -3.53
CA ALA A 43 0.63 -4.20 -3.71
C ALA A 43 0.72 -4.87 -2.35
N ASP A 44 -0.09 -5.90 -2.13
CA ASP A 44 -0.12 -6.67 -0.88
C ASP A 44 1.28 -7.16 -0.47
N ILE A 45 2.11 -7.58 -1.42
CA ILE A 45 3.44 -8.14 -1.15
C ILE A 45 4.52 -7.09 -0.79
N TYR A 46 4.29 -5.79 -1.01
CA TYR A 46 5.35 -4.79 -0.82
C TYR A 46 5.88 -4.80 0.63
N GLY A 47 7.21 -4.79 0.76
CA GLY A 47 7.88 -4.92 2.05
C GLY A 47 7.80 -6.33 2.66
N GLY A 48 7.37 -7.35 1.91
CA GLY A 48 7.06 -8.65 2.49
C GLY A 48 5.78 -8.60 3.33
N TYR A 49 4.75 -7.95 2.80
CA TYR A 49 3.43 -7.72 3.43
C TYR A 49 3.37 -6.67 4.53
N THR A 50 4.34 -5.74 4.61
CA THR A 50 4.36 -4.70 5.65
C THR A 50 3.99 -3.30 5.14
N THR A 51 4.34 -2.97 3.89
CA THR A 51 4.32 -1.58 3.42
C THR A 51 2.93 -0.95 3.36
N GLU A 52 1.86 -1.71 3.05
CA GLU A 52 0.50 -1.16 3.12
C GLU A 52 0.12 -0.75 4.55
N SER A 53 0.52 -1.53 5.57
CA SER A 53 0.20 -1.22 6.97
C SER A 53 1.00 -0.03 7.50
N GLU A 54 2.26 0.09 7.07
CA GLU A 54 3.14 1.22 7.37
C GLU A 54 2.62 2.50 6.70
N PHE A 55 2.22 2.41 5.43
CA PHE A 55 1.62 3.52 4.70
C PHE A 55 0.30 3.94 5.32
N GLY A 56 -0.60 3.00 5.64
CA GLY A 56 -1.88 3.30 6.28
C GLY A 56 -1.71 4.02 7.63
N ALA A 57 -0.71 3.63 8.42
CA ALA A 57 -0.36 4.33 9.65
C ALA A 57 0.13 5.76 9.38
N GLY A 58 0.97 5.96 8.36
CA GLY A 58 1.43 7.29 7.96
C GLY A 58 0.32 8.16 7.37
N PHE A 59 -0.60 7.57 6.61
CA PHE A 59 -1.75 8.26 6.04
C PHE A 59 -2.69 8.75 7.15
N GLU A 60 -3.04 7.91 8.11
CA GLU A 60 -3.82 8.33 9.28
C GLU A 60 -3.11 9.44 10.07
N ALA A 61 -1.79 9.32 10.27
CA ALA A 61 -0.99 10.33 10.97
C ALA A 61 -0.88 11.67 10.23
N SER A 62 -1.07 11.70 8.90
CA SER A 62 -1.10 12.94 8.12
C SER A 62 -2.37 13.76 8.32
N GLY A 63 -3.45 13.13 8.83
CA GLY A 63 -4.75 13.77 9.00
C GLY A 63 -5.44 14.19 7.69
N LEU A 64 -4.97 13.69 6.54
CA LEU A 64 -5.59 13.93 5.24
C LEU A 64 -6.90 13.14 5.10
N GLU A 65 -7.90 13.77 4.49
CA GLU A 65 -9.15 13.10 4.16
C GLU A 65 -8.93 12.00 3.13
N ARG A 66 -9.61 10.86 3.28
CA ARG A 66 -9.45 9.70 2.37
C ARG A 66 -9.74 10.08 0.92
N GLU A 67 -10.69 10.97 0.69
CA GLU A 67 -11.12 11.44 -0.62
C GLU A 67 -10.10 12.37 -1.30
N ALA A 68 -9.06 12.82 -0.59
CA ALA A 68 -7.98 13.62 -1.16
C ALA A 68 -6.96 12.80 -1.96
N VAL A 69 -7.02 11.47 -1.87
CA VAL A 69 -6.05 10.54 -2.46
C VAL A 69 -6.73 9.39 -3.17
N GLN A 70 -5.97 8.68 -4.00
CA GLN A 70 -6.39 7.42 -4.61
C GLN A 70 -5.39 6.32 -4.32
N PHE A 71 -5.90 5.16 -3.93
CA PHE A 71 -5.09 3.98 -3.66
C PHE A 71 -5.33 2.94 -4.74
N ILE A 72 -4.25 2.57 -5.44
CA ILE A 72 -4.19 1.40 -6.29
C ILE A 72 -3.54 0.29 -5.48
N SER A 73 -4.14 -0.89 -5.38
CA SER A 73 -3.46 -2.06 -4.82
C SER A 73 -3.58 -3.29 -5.73
N LYS A 74 -2.75 -4.29 -5.45
CA LYS A 74 -2.60 -5.49 -6.28
C LYS A 74 -2.50 -6.70 -5.37
N CYS A 75 -2.97 -7.83 -5.87
CA CYS A 75 -2.82 -9.13 -5.22
C CYS A 75 -2.55 -10.23 -6.25
N GLY A 76 -2.35 -11.46 -5.75
CA GLY A 76 -2.23 -12.67 -6.56
C GLY A 76 -0.81 -13.26 -6.60
N ILE A 77 0.17 -12.59 -5.99
CA ILE A 77 1.49 -13.17 -5.75
C ILE A 77 1.55 -13.69 -4.32
N LYS A 78 1.84 -14.98 -4.17
CA LYS A 78 2.26 -15.59 -2.91
C LYS A 78 3.77 -15.41 -2.79
N TYR A 79 4.22 -14.56 -1.87
CA TYR A 79 5.62 -14.21 -1.68
C TYR A 79 6.16 -14.78 -0.36
N PRO A 80 7.31 -15.48 -0.35
CA PRO A 80 7.95 -15.91 0.89
C PRO A 80 8.42 -14.70 1.70
N SER A 81 7.91 -14.55 2.91
CA SER A 81 8.29 -13.49 3.85
C SER A 81 8.64 -14.08 5.20
N GLU A 82 9.21 -13.26 6.09
CA GLU A 82 9.50 -13.67 7.46
C GLU A 82 8.22 -14.18 8.15
N GLY A 83 8.31 -15.35 8.80
CA GLY A 83 7.16 -16.01 9.44
C GLY A 83 6.21 -16.76 8.50
N SER A 84 6.41 -16.69 7.18
CA SER A 84 5.61 -17.45 6.22
C SER A 84 6.09 -18.91 6.10
N ALA A 85 5.15 -19.86 6.09
CA ALA A 85 5.43 -21.27 5.76
C ALA A 85 5.66 -21.49 4.25
N LEU A 86 5.51 -20.45 3.43
CA LEU A 86 5.64 -20.53 2.00
C LEU A 86 7.12 -20.62 1.58
N ALA A 87 7.51 -21.75 0.99
CA ALA A 87 8.89 -21.96 0.54
C ALA A 87 9.22 -21.30 -0.80
N VAL A 88 8.25 -21.24 -1.73
CA VAL A 88 8.50 -20.82 -3.12
C VAL A 88 7.45 -19.81 -3.55
N LYS A 89 7.93 -18.70 -4.15
CA LYS A 89 7.07 -17.69 -4.77
C LYS A 89 6.26 -18.31 -5.92
N HIS A 90 4.96 -18.07 -5.92
CA HIS A 90 4.07 -18.48 -7.00
C HIS A 90 2.87 -17.53 -7.12
N TYR A 91 1.99 -17.81 -8.08
CA TYR A 91 0.75 -17.06 -8.28
C TYR A 91 -0.44 -17.87 -7.77
N ASP A 92 -1.39 -17.17 -7.16
CA ASP A 92 -2.67 -17.71 -6.74
C ASP A 92 -3.73 -16.71 -7.19
N TYR A 93 -4.65 -17.13 -8.04
CA TYR A 93 -5.76 -16.29 -8.52
C TYR A 93 -7.10 -16.87 -8.09
N SER A 94 -7.11 -17.75 -7.09
CA SER A 94 -8.35 -18.27 -6.52
C SER A 94 -9.18 -17.15 -5.92
N GLU A 95 -10.50 -17.27 -6.02
CA GLU A 95 -11.44 -16.30 -5.45
C GLU A 95 -11.16 -16.05 -3.97
N SER A 96 -10.92 -17.12 -3.20
CA SER A 96 -10.65 -17.03 -1.76
C SER A 96 -9.38 -16.24 -1.46
N HIS A 97 -8.31 -16.42 -2.23
CA HIS A 97 -7.09 -15.66 -2.03
C HIS A 97 -7.26 -14.19 -2.38
N ILE A 98 -7.88 -13.87 -3.52
CA ILE A 98 -8.14 -12.49 -3.94
C ILE A 98 -9.00 -11.77 -2.90
N ARG A 99 -10.11 -12.38 -2.46
CA ARG A 99 -10.96 -11.79 -1.41
C ARG A 99 -10.18 -11.52 -0.12
N GLN A 100 -9.40 -12.49 0.35
CA GLN A 100 -8.61 -12.32 1.56
C GLN A 100 -7.55 -11.22 1.41
N ALA A 101 -6.89 -11.12 0.24
CA ALA A 101 -5.89 -10.10 -0.02
C ALA A 101 -6.51 -8.70 -0.02
N VAL A 102 -7.65 -8.50 -0.69
CA VAL A 102 -8.39 -7.23 -0.68
C VAL A 102 -8.78 -6.83 0.74
N GLU A 103 -9.34 -7.75 1.52
CA GLU A 103 -9.70 -7.48 2.93
C GLU A 103 -8.48 -7.11 3.79
N ASN A 104 -7.32 -7.72 3.52
CA ASN A 104 -6.07 -7.36 4.19
C ASN A 104 -5.62 -5.95 3.79
N SER A 105 -5.64 -5.62 2.49
CA SER A 105 -5.25 -4.31 1.99
C SER A 105 -6.14 -3.19 2.54
N LEU A 106 -7.47 -3.40 2.61
CA LEU A 106 -8.39 -2.44 3.23
C LEU A 106 -8.03 -2.16 4.69
N ARG A 107 -7.78 -3.22 5.48
CA ARG A 107 -7.37 -3.08 6.89
C ARG A 107 -6.00 -2.41 7.03
N ASN A 108 -5.03 -2.82 6.21
CA ASN A 108 -3.66 -2.31 6.27
C ASN A 108 -3.59 -0.83 5.88
N LEU A 109 -4.24 -0.45 4.79
CA LEU A 109 -4.32 0.94 4.32
C LEU A 109 -5.28 1.80 5.15
N ARG A 110 -5.96 1.21 6.16
CA ARG A 110 -6.92 1.88 7.06
C ARG A 110 -8.02 2.60 6.28
N THR A 111 -8.62 1.92 5.31
CA THR A 111 -9.64 2.50 4.43
C THR A 111 -10.79 1.54 4.17
N ALA A 112 -11.97 2.11 3.87
CA ALA A 112 -13.16 1.35 3.51
C ALA A 112 -13.21 0.95 2.03
N TYR A 113 -12.36 1.54 1.17
CA TYR A 113 -12.34 1.23 -0.26
C TYR A 113 -10.95 1.45 -0.88
N ILE A 114 -10.69 0.68 -1.95
CA ILE A 114 -9.53 0.82 -2.85
C ILE A 114 -10.06 1.32 -4.20
N ASP A 115 -9.37 2.27 -4.82
CA ASP A 115 -9.80 2.88 -6.07
C ASP A 115 -9.62 1.93 -7.27
N VAL A 116 -8.55 1.13 -7.25
CA VAL A 116 -8.21 0.13 -8.28
C VAL A 116 -7.54 -1.09 -7.64
#